data_AF-A0A6B2G1H5-F1
#
_entry.id   AF-A0A6B2G1H5-F1
#
_cell.length_a   1.000
_cell.length_b   1.000
_cell.length_c   1.000
_cell.angle_alpha   90.00
_cell.angle_beta   90.00
_cell.angle_gamma   90.00
#
_symmetry.space_group_name_H-M   'P 1'
#
loop_
_entity.id
_entity.type
_entity.pdbx_description
1 polymer ?
#
loop_
_entity_poly.entity_id
_entity_poly.type
_entity_poly.pdbx_seq_one_letter_code
_entity_poly.pdbx_strand_id
1 'polypeptide(L)'
;MKKGIKMAILNTQGIRQSLMSENGPFTSVTKHFIRFLDQPCYKIVDMVSSIMCHMIQQFVDEQFCSYPYLRVEVSRLLLLKVSEFTDSTKKFLKIYLLAQAEHINTNHPDFLATQDYHRSKEKKDDQHPIIGMENTIHIQGSLLFTGQGPMKS
;
A
#
# COMPACT_ATOMS: atom_id res chain seq x y z
N MET A 1 9.15 -4.41 -8.83
CA MET A 1 9.04 -3.22 -7.96
C MET A 1 10.19 -2.23 -8.13
N LYS A 2 11.46 -2.61 -7.80
CA LYS A 2 12.63 -1.70 -7.91
C LYS A 2 12.86 -1.08 -9.30
N LYS A 3 12.65 -1.85 -10.39
CA LYS A 3 12.75 -1.34 -11.77
C LYS A 3 11.69 -0.27 -12.09
N GLY A 4 10.46 -0.41 -11.59
CA GLY A 4 9.38 0.55 -11.85
C GLY A 4 9.64 1.91 -11.19
N ILE A 5 10.17 1.88 -9.97
CA ILE A 5 10.60 3.09 -9.25
C ILE A 5 11.74 3.78 -10.00
N LYS A 6 12.75 3.03 -10.44
CA LYS A 6 13.85 3.56 -11.25
C LYS A 6 13.37 4.24 -12.53
N MET A 7 12.42 3.63 -13.25
CA MET A 7 11.84 4.24 -14.46
C MET A 7 11.00 5.48 -14.15
N ALA A 8 10.22 5.47 -13.07
CA ALA A 8 9.45 6.65 -12.64
C ALA A 8 10.37 7.84 -12.31
N ILE A 9 11.50 7.58 -11.63
CA ILE A 9 12.54 8.58 -11.35
C ILE A 9 13.11 9.16 -12.63
N LEU A 10 13.57 8.31 -13.55
CA LEU A 10 14.14 8.75 -14.83
C LEU A 10 13.14 9.58 -15.65
N ASN A 11 11.88 9.18 -15.67
CA ASN A 11 10.83 9.86 -16.43
C ASN A 11 10.41 11.20 -15.82
N THR A 12 10.47 11.36 -14.49
CA THR A 12 10.13 12.63 -13.82
C THR A 12 11.31 13.60 -13.75
N GLN A 13 12.55 13.11 -13.81
CA GLN A 13 13.76 13.95 -13.82
C GLN A 13 14.05 14.59 -15.18
N GLY A 14 13.66 13.96 -16.30
CA GLY A 14 13.91 14.50 -17.65
C GLY A 14 15.39 14.50 -18.06
N ILE A 15 15.72 15.25 -19.13
CA ILE A 15 17.07 15.27 -19.76
C ILE A 15 18.11 16.04 -18.93
N ARG A 16 17.68 16.97 -18.06
CA ARG A 16 18.55 17.70 -17.14
C ARG A 16 18.34 17.15 -15.74
N GLN A 17 19.36 16.56 -15.13
CA GLN A 17 19.36 16.26 -13.70
C GLN A 17 19.24 17.57 -12.91
N SER A 18 18.00 17.98 -12.60
CA SER A 18 17.78 18.98 -11.58
C SER A 18 18.02 18.32 -10.23
N LEU A 19 19.05 18.76 -9.51
CA LEU A 19 19.38 18.33 -8.15
C LEU A 19 18.25 18.58 -7.11
N MET A 20 17.13 19.18 -7.51
CA MET A 20 16.09 19.67 -6.61
C MET A 20 14.70 19.04 -6.83
N SER A 21 14.56 18.04 -7.72
CA SER A 21 13.26 17.35 -7.93
C SER A 21 13.20 16.00 -7.20
N GLU A 22 13.45 16.00 -5.90
CA GLU A 22 13.39 14.78 -5.07
C GLU A 22 11.95 14.27 -4.90
N ASN A 23 10.96 15.16 -4.94
CA ASN A 23 9.57 14.84 -4.62
C ASN A 23 8.75 14.29 -5.81
N GLY A 24 9.08 14.67 -7.04
CA GLY A 24 8.32 14.27 -8.24
C GLY A 24 8.21 12.75 -8.45
N PRO A 25 9.33 11.99 -8.38
CA PRO A 25 9.31 10.54 -8.48
C PRO A 25 8.52 9.87 -7.35
N PHE A 26 8.73 10.32 -6.10
CA PHE A 26 8.05 9.80 -4.94
C PHE A 26 6.53 10.01 -5.07
N THR A 27 6.12 11.25 -5.35
CA THR A 27 4.72 11.59 -5.58
C THR A 27 4.11 10.74 -6.70
N SER A 28 4.79 10.57 -7.83
CA SER A 28 4.28 9.75 -8.95
C SER A 28 4.09 8.28 -8.56
N VAL A 29 5.03 7.70 -7.82
CA VAL A 29 4.95 6.31 -7.36
C VAL A 29 3.85 6.13 -6.30
N THR A 30 3.76 7.05 -5.34
CA THR A 30 2.72 7.04 -4.30
C THR A 30 1.33 7.20 -4.90
N LYS A 31 1.14 8.12 -5.86
CA LYS A 31 -0.13 8.25 -6.59
C LYS A 31 -0.52 6.96 -7.33
N HIS A 32 0.46 6.26 -7.91
CA HIS A 32 0.21 4.97 -8.57
C HIS A 32 -0.25 3.90 -7.56
N PHE A 33 0.36 3.81 -6.39
CA PHE A 33 -0.06 2.87 -5.35
C PHE A 33 -1.44 3.19 -4.77
N ILE A 34 -1.78 4.47 -4.58
CA ILE A 34 -3.12 4.86 -4.12
C ILE A 34 -4.19 4.41 -5.13
N ARG A 35 -3.95 4.59 -6.43
CA ARG A 35 -4.87 4.13 -7.48
C ARG A 35 -5.00 2.60 -7.54
N PHE A 36 -3.96 1.87 -7.18
CA PHE A 36 -4.01 0.42 -7.09
C PHE A 36 -5.00 -0.07 -6.00
N LEU A 37 -5.32 0.76 -5.00
CA LEU A 37 -6.27 0.44 -3.93
C LEU A 37 -7.75 0.54 -4.37
N ASP A 38 -8.06 1.16 -5.51
CA ASP A 38 -9.44 1.30 -5.99
C ASP A 38 -10.15 -0.07 -6.05
N GLN A 39 -9.56 -1.02 -6.77
CA GLN A 39 -10.12 -2.35 -6.97
C GLN A 39 -10.36 -3.14 -5.66
N PRO A 40 -9.37 -3.32 -4.77
CA PRO A 40 -9.60 -4.05 -3.53
C PRO A 40 -10.62 -3.35 -2.61
N CYS A 41 -10.66 -2.01 -2.57
CA CYS A 41 -11.65 -1.30 -1.77
C CYS A 41 -13.08 -1.51 -2.28
N TYR A 42 -13.31 -1.45 -3.60
CA TYR A 42 -14.63 -1.77 -4.16
C TYR A 42 -15.05 -3.22 -3.89
N LYS A 43 -14.11 -4.16 -4.00
CA LYS A 43 -14.37 -5.57 -3.72
C LYS A 43 -14.82 -5.82 -2.27
N ILE A 44 -14.25 -5.10 -1.31
CA ILE A 44 -14.68 -5.18 0.10
C ILE A 44 -16.12 -4.70 0.24
N VAL A 45 -16.47 -3.57 -0.39
CA VAL A 45 -17.84 -3.04 -0.35
C VAL A 45 -18.84 -4.03 -0.96
N ASP A 46 -18.49 -4.67 -2.08
CA ASP A 46 -19.34 -5.69 -2.71
C ASP A 46 -19.50 -6.94 -1.81
N MET A 47 -18.41 -7.37 -1.17
CA MET A 47 -18.44 -8.51 -0.25
C MET A 47 -19.35 -8.23 0.96
N VAL A 48 -19.22 -7.04 1.56
CA VAL A 48 -20.06 -6.63 2.68
C VAL A 48 -21.53 -6.53 2.25
N SER A 49 -21.82 -5.94 1.09
CA SER A 49 -23.19 -5.83 0.55
C SER A 49 -23.84 -7.21 0.39
N SER A 50 -23.10 -8.17 -0.18
CA SER A 50 -23.56 -9.56 -0.34
C SER A 50 -23.89 -10.22 1.00
N ILE A 51 -23.00 -10.09 1.99
CA ILE A 51 -23.21 -10.64 3.33
C ILE A 51 -24.43 -9.99 4.01
N MET A 52 -24.58 -8.66 3.90
CA MET A 52 -25.74 -7.97 4.47
C MET A 52 -27.05 -8.41 3.83
N CYS A 53 -27.10 -8.57 2.50
CA CYS A 53 -28.28 -9.10 1.82
C CYS A 53 -28.65 -10.50 2.34
N HIS A 54 -27.67 -11.38 2.52
CA HIS A 54 -27.91 -12.72 3.06
C HIS A 54 -28.44 -12.68 4.49
N MET A 55 -27.83 -11.88 5.37
CA MET A 55 -28.26 -11.73 6.76
C MET A 55 -29.69 -11.16 6.86
N ILE A 56 -30.03 -10.17 6.02
CA ILE A 56 -31.37 -9.58 5.98
C ILE A 56 -32.41 -10.61 5.54
N GLN A 57 -32.11 -11.41 4.52
CA GLN A 57 -33.01 -12.47 4.06
C GLN A 57 -33.28 -13.48 5.18
N GLN A 58 -32.23 -13.98 5.84
CA GLN A 58 -32.36 -14.90 6.97
C GLN A 58 -33.19 -14.30 8.12
N PHE A 59 -32.89 -13.06 8.51
CA PHE A 59 -33.62 -12.36 9.56
C PHE A 59 -35.11 -12.18 9.22
N VAL A 60 -35.41 -11.77 7.99
CA VAL A 60 -36.79 -11.53 7.55
C VAL A 60 -37.58 -12.83 7.42
N ASP A 61 -36.93 -13.91 6.98
CA ASP A 61 -37.54 -15.23 6.89
C ASP A 61 -37.90 -15.79 8.28
N GLU A 62 -37.04 -15.59 9.27
CA GLU A 62 -37.29 -16.04 10.66
C GLU A 62 -38.39 -15.21 11.34
N GLN A 63 -38.35 -13.88 11.25
CA GLN A 63 -39.24 -13.00 12.00
C GLN A 63 -40.65 -12.88 11.40
N PHE A 64 -40.78 -12.96 10.07
CA PHE A 64 -42.06 -12.72 9.38
C PHE A 64 -42.65 -13.99 8.74
N CYS A 65 -42.23 -15.18 9.20
CA CYS A 65 -42.70 -16.46 8.66
C CYS A 65 -44.25 -16.58 8.65
N SER A 66 -44.93 -16.04 9.66
CA SER A 66 -46.39 -16.06 9.76
C SER A 66 -47.12 -15.08 8.81
N TYR A 67 -46.41 -14.11 8.22
CA TYR A 67 -46.99 -13.05 7.37
C TYR A 67 -46.31 -12.99 6.00
N PRO A 68 -46.67 -13.86 5.04
CA PRO A 68 -45.94 -14.02 3.79
C PRO A 68 -45.92 -12.76 2.92
N TYR A 69 -47.01 -11.99 2.89
CA TYR A 69 -47.08 -10.74 2.13
C TYR A 69 -46.24 -9.63 2.75
N LEU A 70 -46.23 -9.52 4.09
CA LEU A 70 -45.41 -8.54 4.81
C LEU A 70 -43.92 -8.86 4.66
N ARG A 71 -43.55 -10.15 4.76
CA ARG A 71 -42.19 -10.64 4.59
C ARG A 71 -41.58 -10.20 3.25
N VAL A 72 -42.33 -10.39 2.16
CA VAL A 72 -41.89 -10.01 0.81
C VAL A 72 -41.62 -8.50 0.74
N GLU A 73 -42.54 -7.69 1.29
CA GLU A 73 -42.43 -6.24 1.16
C GLU A 73 -41.34 -5.64 2.05
N VAL A 74 -41.15 -6.18 3.26
CA VAL A 74 -40.04 -5.82 4.15
C VAL A 74 -38.70 -6.22 3.54
N SER A 75 -38.59 -7.45 3.02
CA SER A 75 -37.37 -7.92 2.34
C SER A 75 -37.01 -7.02 1.15
N ARG A 76 -38.00 -6.68 0.32
CA ARG A 76 -37.82 -5.79 -0.84
C ARG A 76 -37.32 -4.41 -0.40
N LEU A 77 -37.93 -3.80 0.62
CA LEU A 77 -37.55 -2.48 1.11
C LEU A 77 -36.12 -2.47 1.68
N LEU A 78 -35.78 -3.48 2.50
CA LEU A 78 -34.46 -3.57 3.13
C LEU A 78 -33.36 -3.83 2.09
N LEU A 79 -33.58 -4.72 1.11
CA LEU A 79 -32.63 -4.97 0.04
C LEU A 79 -32.41 -3.72 -0.85
N LEU A 80 -33.48 -2.97 -1.12
CA LEU A 80 -33.38 -1.70 -1.84
C LEU A 80 -32.53 -0.69 -1.07
N LYS A 81 -32.67 -0.63 0.26
CA LYS A 81 -31.84 0.24 1.12
C LYS A 81 -30.38 -0.17 1.16
N VAL A 82 -30.07 -1.47 1.19
CA VAL A 82 -28.69 -1.95 1.08
C VAL A 82 -28.07 -1.51 -0.24
N SER A 83 -28.79 -1.66 -1.36
CA SER A 83 -28.31 -1.21 -2.67
C SER A 83 -28.02 0.29 -2.69
N GLU A 84 -28.92 1.11 -2.15
CA GLU A 84 -28.75 2.57 -2.07
C GLU A 84 -27.51 2.96 -1.25
N PHE A 85 -27.29 2.30 -0.11
CA PHE A 85 -26.11 2.53 0.72
C PHE A 85 -24.83 2.04 0.07
N THR A 86 -24.85 0.90 -0.62
CA THR A 86 -23.72 0.39 -1.40
C THR A 86 -23.31 1.41 -2.47
N ASP A 87 -24.26 1.95 -3.23
CA ASP A 87 -23.96 2.93 -4.28
C ASP A 87 -23.43 4.26 -3.72
N SER A 88 -24.02 4.73 -2.62
CA SER A 88 -23.53 5.93 -1.92
C SER A 88 -22.10 5.75 -1.41
N THR A 89 -21.81 4.59 -0.80
CA THR A 89 -20.47 4.26 -0.28
C THR A 89 -19.44 4.18 -1.39
N LYS A 90 -19.78 3.58 -2.54
CA LYS A 90 -18.90 3.53 -3.72
C LYS A 90 -18.56 4.92 -4.24
N LYS A 91 -19.55 5.83 -4.30
CA LYS A 91 -19.32 7.23 -4.70
C LYS A 91 -18.41 7.96 -3.72
N PHE A 92 -18.64 7.78 -2.42
CA PHE A 92 -17.79 8.35 -1.38
C PHE A 92 -16.34 7.84 -1.49
N LEU A 93 -16.16 6.53 -1.62
CA LEU A 93 -14.85 5.90 -1.74
C LEU A 93 -14.06 6.44 -2.95
N LYS A 94 -14.73 6.63 -4.09
CA LYS A 94 -14.13 7.25 -5.27
C LYS A 94 -13.56 8.64 -4.96
N ILE A 95 -14.35 9.50 -4.33
CA ILE A 95 -13.94 10.87 -3.99
C ILE A 95 -12.80 10.84 -2.96
N TYR A 96 -12.89 9.95 -1.97
CA TYR A 96 -11.88 9.79 -0.94
C TYR A 96 -10.52 9.40 -1.53
N LEU A 97 -10.47 8.37 -2.39
CA LEU A 97 -9.23 7.93 -3.02
C LEU A 97 -8.66 8.99 -3.98
N LEU A 98 -9.52 9.72 -4.71
CA LEU A 98 -9.08 10.84 -5.54
C LEU A 98 -8.45 11.97 -4.70
N ALA A 99 -9.02 12.31 -3.55
CA ALA A 99 -8.48 13.32 -2.67
C ALA A 99 -7.09 12.94 -2.13
N GLN A 100 -6.91 11.67 -1.73
CA GLN A 100 -5.61 11.15 -1.29
C GLN A 100 -4.57 11.14 -2.40
N ALA A 101 -4.98 10.89 -3.65
CA ALA A 101 -4.08 10.92 -4.80
C ALA A 101 -3.72 12.34 -5.25
N GLU A 102 -4.57 13.34 -4.98
CA GLU A 102 -4.30 14.72 -5.40
C GLU A 102 -3.22 15.37 -4.54
N HIS A 103 -3.36 15.24 -3.22
CA HIS A 103 -2.47 15.84 -2.25
C HIS A 103 -1.83 14.78 -1.33
N ILE A 104 -0.50 14.71 -1.36
CA ILE A 104 0.28 13.88 -0.44
C ILE A 104 0.82 14.78 0.67
N ASN A 105 0.38 14.53 1.90
CA ASN A 105 0.86 15.26 3.07
C ASN A 105 2.27 14.78 3.47
N THR A 106 3.31 15.48 3.03
CA THR A 106 4.71 15.18 3.40
C THR A 106 5.05 15.55 4.84
N ASN A 107 4.20 16.33 5.53
CA ASN A 107 4.38 16.73 6.93
C ASN A 107 3.81 15.70 7.91
N HIS A 108 3.31 14.55 7.43
CA HIS A 108 2.84 13.48 8.29
C HIS A 108 3.98 12.97 9.20
N PRO A 109 3.74 12.71 10.50
CA PRO A 109 4.78 12.30 11.44
C PRO A 109 5.57 11.06 10.97
N ASP A 110 4.91 10.11 10.30
CA ASP A 110 5.59 8.92 9.74
C ASP A 110 6.62 9.26 8.65
N PHE A 111 6.38 10.32 7.86
CA PHE A 111 7.35 10.77 6.86
C PHE A 111 8.52 11.51 7.51
N LEU A 112 8.24 12.33 8.53
CA LEU A 112 9.28 13.07 9.26
C LEU A 112 10.22 12.12 10.04
N ALA A 113 9.66 11.14 10.75
CA ALA A 113 10.44 10.16 11.51
C ALA A 113 11.41 9.34 10.61
N THR A 114 11.01 9.07 9.37
CA THR A 114 11.85 8.37 8.39
C THR A 114 13.04 9.23 7.95
N GLN A 115 12.84 10.54 7.76
CA GLN A 115 13.91 11.47 7.41
C GLN A 115 14.93 11.61 8.55
N ASP A 116 14.46 11.71 9.79
CA ASP A 116 15.33 11.82 10.97
C ASP A 116 16.17 10.56 11.17
N TYR A 117 15.61 9.37 10.93
CA TYR A 117 16.35 8.11 10.95
C TYR A 117 17.49 8.09 9.93
N HIS A 118 17.23 8.45 8.66
CA HIS A 118 18.27 8.50 7.62
C HIS A 118 19.37 9.51 7.95
N ARG A 119 19.01 10.71 8.43
CA ARG A 119 19.96 11.74 8.83
C ARG A 119 20.86 11.30 9.99
N SER A 120 20.34 10.49 10.91
CA SER A 120 21.11 9.92 12.01
C SER A 120 22.10 8.83 11.56
N LYS A 121 21.82 8.17 10.44
CA LYS A 121 22.67 7.13 9.85
C LYS A 121 23.84 7.73 9.07
N GLU A 122 23.59 8.75 8.25
CA GLU A 122 24.65 9.47 7.52
C GLU A 122 25.67 10.10 8.47
N LYS A 123 25.22 10.66 9.60
CA LYS A 123 26.12 11.19 10.65
C LYS A 123 27.03 10.14 11.28
N LYS A 124 26.72 8.85 11.19
CA LYS A 124 27.57 7.76 11.69
C LYS A 124 28.63 7.31 10.67
N ASP A 125 28.36 7.49 9.37
CA ASP A 125 29.32 7.13 8.32
C ASP A 125 30.37 8.24 8.10
N ASP A 126 30.05 9.51 8.41
CA ASP A 126 31.00 10.64 8.29
C ASP A 126 31.96 10.80 9.50
N GLN A 127 31.74 10.07 10.60
CA GLN A 127 32.72 9.97 11.67
C GLN A 127 33.61 8.76 11.40
N HIS A 128 34.70 8.94 10.65
CA HIS A 128 35.83 8.02 10.73
C HIS A 128 36.49 8.19 12.12
N PRO A 129 36.43 7.20 13.04
CA PRO A 129 37.46 7.10 14.04
C PRO A 129 38.69 6.50 13.33
N ILE A 130 39.81 7.22 13.32
CA ILE A 130 41.10 6.63 12.99
C ILE A 130 41.46 5.65 14.11
N ILE A 131 40.87 4.44 14.12
CA ILE A 131 41.29 3.36 15.02
C ILE A 131 41.03 2.02 14.32
N GLY A 132 42.13 1.37 13.92
CA GLY A 132 42.21 -0.08 13.72
C GLY A 132 41.54 -0.62 12.46
N MET A 133 42.33 -1.21 11.56
CA MET A 133 41.83 -2.06 10.48
C MET A 133 41.15 -3.31 11.07
N GLU A 134 39.87 -3.22 11.44
CA GLU A 134 39.04 -4.39 11.72
C GLU A 134 38.12 -4.64 10.52
N ASN A 135 38.42 -5.70 9.77
CA ASN A 135 37.62 -6.15 8.64
C ASN A 135 36.23 -6.54 9.15
N THR A 136 35.23 -5.68 8.95
CA THR A 136 33.84 -6.01 9.28
C THR A 136 33.34 -7.09 8.32
N ILE A 137 33.08 -8.28 8.85
CA ILE A 137 32.62 -9.44 8.07
C ILE A 137 31.16 -9.21 7.66
N HIS A 138 30.91 -8.95 6.37
CA HIS A 138 29.55 -8.71 5.87
C HIS A 138 28.78 -9.99 5.50
N ILE A 139 29.47 -11.11 5.22
CA ILE A 139 28.83 -12.39 4.83
C ILE A 139 29.68 -13.56 5.33
N GLN A 140 29.06 -14.53 6.02
CA GLN A 140 29.65 -15.83 6.34
C GLN A 140 28.87 -16.95 5.64
N GLY A 141 29.59 -17.87 5.01
CA GLY A 141 29.03 -19.07 4.36
C GLY A 141 30.13 -20.06 4.01
N SER A 142 29.79 -21.35 3.89
CA SER A 142 30.74 -22.39 3.49
C SER A 142 31.01 -22.34 1.98
N LEU A 143 32.27 -22.15 1.61
CA LEU A 143 32.73 -22.26 0.23
C LEU A 143 33.44 -23.60 0.03
N LEU A 144 32.92 -24.43 -0.88
CA LEU A 144 33.61 -25.63 -1.35
C LEU A 144 34.56 -25.24 -2.49
N PHE A 145 35.87 -25.29 -2.26
CA PHE A 145 36.85 -24.99 -3.28
C PHE A 145 37.22 -26.26 -4.07
N THR A 146 36.56 -26.50 -5.19
CA THR A 146 36.90 -27.61 -6.10
C THR A 146 37.96 -27.14 -7.10
N GLY A 147 39.25 -27.35 -6.80
CA GLY A 147 40.30 -27.08 -7.79
C GLY A 147 41.73 -26.86 -7.31
N GLN A 148 42.11 -27.12 -6.05
CA GLN A 148 43.52 -27.03 -5.66
C GLN A 148 44.23 -28.37 -5.88
N GLY A 149 45.06 -28.45 -6.92
CA GLY A 149 46.11 -29.47 -7.03
C GLY A 149 47.17 -29.27 -5.94
N PRO A 150 47.96 -30.31 -5.60
CA PRO A 150 48.88 -30.24 -4.47
C PRO A 150 49.97 -29.19 -4.73
N MET A 151 50.06 -28.16 -3.87
CA MET A 151 51.21 -27.28 -3.82
C MET A 151 52.42 -28.07 -3.31
N LYS A 152 53.46 -28.17 -4.14
CA LYS A 152 54.78 -28.65 -3.71
C LYS A 152 55.51 -27.51 -2.99
N SER A 153 56.15 -27.86 -1.87
CA SER A 153 57.03 -26.98 -1.07
C SER A 153 58.25 -26.51 -1.84
#